data_AF-A0A3B9IEX9-F1
#
_entry.id   AF-A0A3B9IEX9-F1
#
_cell.length_a   1.000
_cell.length_b   1.000
_cell.length_c   1.000
_cell.angle_alpha   90.00
_cell.angle_beta   90.00
_cell.angle_gamma   90.00
#
_symmetry.space_group_name_H-M   'P 1'
#
loop_
_entity.id
_entity.type
_entity.pdbx_description
1 polymer ?
#
loop_
_entity_poly.entity_id
_entity_poly.type
_entity_poly.pdbx_seq_one_letter_code
_entity_poly.pdbx_strand_id
1 'polypeptide(L)'
;MTWTPKPDTLPGMLSIVARIAGVDAALRLAEAHGGTRLYVPRDVRPGHELARVLGVQAARLVCRSELGGDTHPVPSAAPLIRATRARRLRAEGWTHARIARELGITETHAARLTAGVARGNGGPDDVEPAPVCPTCGRAHRRRLRRQDGRQLDLDLPGGCEHLSP
;
A
#
# COMPACT_ATOMS: atom_id res chain seq x y z
N MET A 1 10.94 1.97 13.44
CA MET A 1 12.10 2.11 12.51
C MET A 1 11.62 1.75 11.11
N THR A 2 11.45 2.75 10.24
CA THR A 2 10.94 2.56 8.87
C THR A 2 12.02 1.90 8.02
N TRP A 3 11.73 0.72 7.49
CA TRP A 3 12.58 0.10 6.47
C TRP A 3 12.49 0.92 5.17
N THR A 4 13.62 1.45 4.71
CA THR A 4 13.74 2.25 3.48
C THR A 4 14.67 1.53 2.50
N PRO A 5 14.25 1.26 1.25
CA PRO A 5 15.13 0.62 0.27
C PRO A 5 16.32 1.53 -0.07
N LYS A 6 17.46 0.94 -0.45
CA LYS A 6 18.65 1.72 -0.83
C LYS A 6 18.38 2.47 -2.15
N PRO A 7 18.89 3.70 -2.32
CA PRO A 7 18.66 4.50 -3.52
C PRO A 7 19.11 3.81 -4.81
N ASP A 8 20.18 3.01 -4.77
CA ASP A 8 20.73 2.31 -5.93
C ASP A 8 19.83 1.18 -6.46
N THR A 9 18.80 0.79 -5.71
CA THR A 9 17.84 -0.26 -6.13
C THR A 9 16.75 0.26 -7.05
N LEU A 10 16.61 1.59 -7.20
CA LEU A 10 15.59 2.20 -8.05
C LEU A 10 16.10 2.31 -9.51
N PRO A 11 15.26 1.99 -10.51
CA PRO A 11 15.68 2.06 -11.91
C PRO A 11 15.72 3.51 -12.44
N GLY A 12 16.68 3.79 -13.32
CA GLY A 12 16.74 5.00 -14.14
C GLY A 12 16.79 6.30 -13.34
N MET A 13 15.98 7.29 -13.74
CA MET A 13 15.95 8.61 -13.09
C MET A 13 15.58 8.56 -11.60
N LEU A 14 14.87 7.51 -11.16
CA LEU A 14 14.43 7.37 -9.77
C LEU A 14 15.61 7.14 -8.81
N SER A 15 16.69 6.48 -9.24
CA SER A 15 17.90 6.33 -8.40
C SER A 15 18.57 7.68 -8.16
N ILE A 16 18.67 8.50 -9.20
CA ILE A 16 19.25 9.86 -9.11
C ILE A 16 18.40 10.72 -8.18
N VAL A 17 17.08 10.72 -8.36
CA VAL A 17 16.15 11.44 -7.47
C VAL A 17 16.26 10.90 -6.03
N ALA A 18 16.39 9.60 -5.83
CA ALA A 18 16.53 9.00 -4.51
C ALA A 18 17.84 9.42 -3.80
N ARG A 19 18.93 9.60 -4.56
CA ARG A 19 20.21 10.10 -4.04
C ARG A 19 20.15 11.58 -3.65
N ILE A 20 19.38 12.38 -4.37
CA ILE A 20 19.31 13.84 -4.17
C ILE A 20 18.26 14.22 -3.12
N ALA A 21 17.04 13.69 -3.26
CA ALA A 21 15.87 14.09 -2.48
C ALA A 21 15.43 13.02 -1.48
N GLY A 22 16.07 11.85 -1.49
CA GLY A 22 15.70 10.71 -0.66
C GLY A 22 14.74 9.76 -1.37
N VAL A 23 14.72 8.53 -0.86
CA VAL A 23 13.99 7.40 -1.44
C VAL A 23 12.48 7.62 -1.42
N ASP A 24 11.93 8.20 -0.35
CA ASP A 24 10.50 8.53 -0.27
C ASP A 24 10.07 9.51 -1.37
N ALA A 25 10.90 10.50 -1.69
CA ALA A 25 10.61 11.46 -2.73
C ALA A 25 10.60 10.80 -4.12
N ALA A 26 11.56 9.90 -4.38
CA ALA A 26 11.60 9.12 -5.61
C ALA A 26 10.38 8.18 -5.74
N LEU A 27 9.95 7.55 -4.65
CA LEU A 27 8.76 6.69 -4.66
C LEU A 27 7.48 7.50 -4.97
N ARG A 28 7.31 8.68 -4.37
CA ARG A 28 6.18 9.58 -4.68
C ARG A 28 6.18 10.00 -6.15
N LEU A 29 7.35 10.27 -6.72
CA LEU A 29 7.47 10.59 -8.14
C LEU A 29 7.05 9.42 -9.03
N ALA A 30 7.46 8.20 -8.67
CA ALA A 30 7.09 6.99 -9.38
C ALA A 30 5.60 6.65 -9.23
N GLU A 31 4.97 6.97 -8.09
CA GLU A 31 3.53 6.80 -7.88
C GLU A 31 2.71 7.79 -8.72
N ALA A 32 3.15 9.05 -8.80
CA ALA A 32 2.43 10.09 -9.53
C ALA A 32 2.62 10.03 -11.05
N HIS A 33 3.85 9.76 -11.52
CA HIS A 33 4.21 9.84 -12.94
C HIS A 33 4.78 8.53 -13.51
N GLY A 34 4.68 7.41 -12.79
CA GLY A 34 5.20 6.13 -13.25
C GLY A 34 4.59 5.69 -14.59
N GLY A 35 5.45 5.30 -15.54
CA GLY A 35 5.02 4.88 -16.88
C GLY A 35 4.81 6.04 -17.86
N THR A 36 5.07 7.29 -17.45
CA THR A 36 4.99 8.47 -18.31
C THR A 36 6.39 9.01 -18.64
N ARG A 37 6.46 9.95 -19.59
CA ARG A 37 7.67 10.71 -19.89
C ARG A 37 7.54 12.07 -19.21
N LEU A 38 8.49 12.39 -18.33
CA LEU A 38 8.48 13.64 -17.57
C LEU A 38 9.59 14.55 -18.07
N TYR A 39 9.21 15.76 -18.45
CA TYR A 39 10.17 16.80 -18.78
C TYR A 39 10.74 17.39 -17.48
N VAL A 40 12.07 17.42 -17.38
CA VAL A 40 12.78 18.01 -16.26
C VAL A 40 13.45 19.30 -16.76
N PRO A 41 12.90 20.49 -16.44
CA PRO A 41 13.52 21.75 -16.86
C PRO A 41 14.84 21.98 -16.12
N ARG A 42 15.72 22.84 -16.66
CA ARG A 42 16.95 23.28 -15.95
C ARG A 42 16.67 24.21 -14.77
N ASP A 43 15.57 24.96 -14.84
CA ASP A 43 15.06 25.77 -13.75
C ASP A 43 13.57 25.50 -13.52
N VAL A 44 13.20 25.12 -12.31
CA VAL A 44 11.85 24.67 -11.97
C VAL A 44 11.06 25.79 -11.31
N ARG A 45 9.90 26.08 -11.89
CA ARG A 45 8.92 27.00 -11.28
C ARG A 45 8.17 26.28 -10.16
N PRO A 46 7.75 26.98 -9.08
CA PRO A 46 7.02 26.36 -7.97
C PRO A 46 5.73 25.63 -8.38
N GLY A 47 5.10 26.03 -9.49
CA GLY A 47 3.89 25.39 -10.03
C GLY A 47 4.14 24.18 -10.92
N HIS A 48 5.39 23.83 -11.22
CA HIS A 48 5.71 22.68 -12.07
C HIS A 48 5.39 21.36 -11.35
N GLU A 49 4.98 20.33 -12.09
CA GLU A 49 4.54 19.04 -11.52
C GLU A 49 5.61 18.42 -10.60
N LEU A 50 6.88 18.44 -11.04
CA LEU A 50 8.04 18.07 -10.22
C LEU A 50 8.10 18.78 -8.86
N ALA A 51 7.87 20.09 -8.83
CA ALA A 51 7.90 20.88 -7.60
C ALA A 51 6.69 20.59 -6.70
N ARG A 52 5.53 20.23 -7.28
CA ARG A 52 4.35 19.82 -6.53
C ARG A 52 4.54 18.46 -5.85
N VAL A 53 5.22 17.52 -6.50
CA VAL A 53 5.42 16.16 -5.97
C VAL A 53 6.60 16.08 -5.01
N LEU A 54 7.74 16.68 -5.35
CA LEU A 54 9.00 16.58 -4.59
C LEU A 54 9.19 17.75 -3.62
N GLY A 55 8.49 18.87 -3.83
CA GLY A 55 8.79 20.15 -3.19
C GLY A 55 9.78 20.98 -4.00
N VAL A 56 9.68 22.31 -3.90
CA VAL A 56 10.46 23.27 -4.70
C VAL A 56 11.97 23.09 -4.54
N GLN A 57 12.45 22.85 -3.32
CA GLN A 57 13.89 22.70 -3.04
C GLN A 57 14.47 21.42 -3.66
N ALA A 58 13.80 20.28 -3.43
CA ALA A 58 14.21 19.01 -4.01
C ALA A 58 14.14 19.04 -5.54
N ALA A 59 13.08 19.62 -6.10
CA ALA A 59 12.94 19.77 -7.54
C ALA A 59 14.07 20.62 -8.14
N ARG A 60 14.47 21.73 -7.50
CA ARG A 60 15.61 22.54 -7.96
C ARG A 60 16.91 21.75 -7.97
N LEU A 61 17.15 20.91 -6.97
CA LEU A 61 18.34 20.06 -6.92
C LEU A 61 18.34 19.03 -8.04
N VAL A 62 17.19 18.40 -8.31
CA VAL A 62 17.02 17.47 -9.43
C VAL A 62 17.23 18.17 -10.77
N CYS A 63 16.69 19.38 -10.96
CA CYS A 63 16.86 20.16 -12.18
C CYS A 63 18.30 20.63 -12.44
N ARG A 64 19.10 20.81 -11.38
CA ARG A 64 20.54 21.10 -11.50
C ARG A 64 21.41 19.86 -11.71
N SER A 65 20.84 18.68 -11.59
CA SER A 65 21.55 17.42 -11.83
C SER A 65 21.61 17.08 -13.32
N GLU A 66 22.20 15.94 -13.65
CA GLU A 66 22.31 15.40 -15.01
C GLU A 66 20.95 15.16 -15.70
N LEU A 67 19.84 15.18 -14.93
CA LEU A 67 18.48 15.08 -15.46
C LEU A 67 17.96 16.41 -16.02
N GLY A 68 18.67 17.53 -15.79
CA GLY A 68 18.20 18.86 -16.15
C GLY A 68 18.28 19.17 -17.64
N GLY A 69 17.12 19.49 -18.24
CA GLY A 69 17.01 20.01 -19.61
C GLY A 69 16.45 19.02 -20.63
N ASP A 70 16.22 17.77 -20.23
CA ASP A 70 15.73 16.71 -21.12
C ASP A 70 14.43 16.05 -20.60
N THR A 71 13.81 15.28 -21.48
CA THR A 71 12.64 14.45 -21.16
C THR A 71 13.09 13.04 -20.82
N HIS A 72 12.85 12.61 -19.58
CA HIS A 72 13.24 11.29 -19.12
C HIS A 72 12.01 10.36 -19.00
N PRO A 73 12.13 9.09 -19.42
CA PRO A 73 11.11 8.10 -19.12
C PRO A 73 11.12 7.82 -17.61
N VAL A 74 9.97 7.99 -16.97
CA VAL A 74 9.78 7.64 -15.55
C VAL A 74 9.41 6.16 -15.50
N PRO A 75 10.31 5.26 -15.05
CA PRO A 75 9.97 3.85 -14.95
C PRO A 75 8.82 3.68 -13.95
N SER A 76 7.83 2.89 -14.33
CA SER A 76 6.81 2.43 -13.40
C SER A 76 7.49 1.45 -12.43
N ALA A 77 8.04 1.97 -11.34
CA ALA A 77 8.61 1.17 -10.27
C ALA A 77 7.51 0.42 -9.48
N ALA A 78 6.37 0.10 -10.10
CA ALA A 78 5.21 -0.52 -9.47
C ALA A 78 5.54 -1.79 -8.67
N PRO A 79 6.38 -2.73 -9.15
CA PRO A 79 6.79 -3.88 -8.34
C PRO A 79 7.55 -3.47 -7.07
N LEU A 80 8.44 -2.48 -7.17
CA LEU A 80 9.25 -1.99 -6.05
C LEU A 80 8.42 -1.17 -5.06
N ILE A 81 7.52 -0.32 -5.55
CA ILE A 81 6.56 0.45 -4.75
C ILE A 81 5.67 -0.52 -3.96
N ARG A 82 5.12 -1.54 -4.62
CA ARG A 82 4.33 -2.59 -3.96
C ARG A 82 5.13 -3.34 -2.90
N ALA A 83 6.36 -3.76 -3.23
CA ALA A 83 7.25 -4.44 -2.29
C ALA A 83 7.53 -3.55 -1.06
N THR A 84 7.78 -2.26 -1.29
CA THR A 84 8.07 -1.29 -0.23
C THR A 84 6.86 -1.07 0.65
N ARG A 85 5.68 -0.91 0.06
CA ARG A 85 4.41 -0.76 0.79
C ARG A 85 4.10 -2.01 1.62
N ALA A 86 4.24 -3.20 1.04
CA ALA A 86 4.06 -4.47 1.77
C ALA A 86 4.99 -4.58 2.98
N ARG A 87 6.28 -4.23 2.81
CA ARG A 87 7.27 -4.25 3.89
C ARG A 87 6.98 -3.22 4.98
N ARG A 88 6.50 -2.02 4.63
CA ARG A 88 6.05 -1.01 5.60
C ARG A 88 4.89 -1.52 6.45
N LEU A 89 3.82 -2.00 5.80
CA LEU A 89 2.67 -2.58 6.50
C LEU A 89 3.09 -3.74 7.40
N ARG A 90 4.03 -4.58 6.94
CA ARG A 90 4.56 -5.67 7.77
C ARG A 90 5.28 -5.15 9.01
N ALA A 91 6.14 -4.15 8.84
CA ALA A 91 6.88 -3.52 9.94
C ALA A 91 5.95 -2.77 10.91
N GLU A 92 4.82 -2.25 10.45
CA GLU A 92 3.77 -1.67 11.29
C GLU A 92 3.05 -2.74 12.12
N GLY A 93 3.01 -3.98 11.61
CA GLY A 93 2.51 -5.15 12.33
C GLY A 93 1.38 -5.90 11.64
N TRP A 94 1.07 -5.53 10.40
CA TRP A 94 0.00 -6.15 9.63
C TRP A 94 0.32 -7.62 9.30
N THR A 95 -0.72 -8.44 9.19
CA THR A 95 -0.60 -9.83 8.72
C THR A 95 -0.50 -9.92 7.22
N HIS A 96 0.08 -11.02 6.73
CA HIS A 96 0.16 -11.28 5.29
C HIS A 96 -1.23 -11.29 4.64
N ALA A 97 -2.25 -11.82 5.32
CA ALA A 97 -3.64 -11.82 4.86
C ALA A 97 -4.24 -10.42 4.70
N ARG A 98 -3.92 -9.47 5.59
CA ARG A 98 -4.35 -8.07 5.42
C ARG A 98 -3.54 -7.33 4.36
N ILE A 99 -2.23 -7.54 4.32
CA ILE A 99 -1.37 -6.96 3.28
C ILE A 99 -1.83 -7.43 1.88
N ALA A 100 -2.18 -8.71 1.75
CA ALA A 100 -2.74 -9.29 0.55
C ALA A 100 -4.04 -8.58 0.12
N ARG A 101 -4.98 -8.39 1.04
CA ARG A 101 -6.25 -7.69 0.79
C ARG A 101 -6.05 -6.21 0.44
N GLU A 102 -5.20 -5.51 1.17
CA GLU A 102 -4.90 -4.08 0.96
C GLU A 102 -4.21 -3.82 -0.38
N LEU A 103 -3.30 -4.70 -0.79
CA LEU A 103 -2.54 -4.55 -2.03
C LEU A 103 -3.14 -5.28 -3.23
N GLY A 104 -4.25 -6.01 -3.04
CA GLY A 104 -4.90 -6.81 -4.09
C GLY A 104 -4.01 -7.94 -4.63
N ILE A 105 -3.22 -8.58 -3.78
CA ILE A 105 -2.30 -9.68 -4.14
C ILE A 105 -2.60 -10.94 -3.35
N THR A 106 -2.00 -12.07 -3.73
CA THR A 106 -2.13 -13.32 -2.97
C THR A 106 -1.30 -13.29 -1.68
N GLU A 107 -1.70 -14.05 -0.68
CA GLU A 107 -0.94 -14.18 0.58
C GLU A 107 0.49 -14.69 0.35
N THR A 108 0.66 -15.66 -0.55
CA THR A 108 1.99 -16.17 -0.94
C THR A 108 2.85 -15.08 -1.55
N HIS A 109 2.27 -14.19 -2.35
CA HIS A 109 2.99 -13.05 -2.92
C HIS A 109 3.33 -12.03 -1.84
N ALA A 110 2.40 -11.70 -0.94
CA ALA A 110 2.66 -10.83 0.20
C ALA A 110 3.81 -11.36 1.07
N ALA A 111 3.79 -12.65 1.42
CA ALA A 111 4.83 -13.31 2.21
C ALA A 111 6.21 -13.26 1.51
N ARG A 112 6.25 -13.44 0.18
CA ARG A 112 7.48 -13.31 -0.61
C ARG A 112 8.03 -11.87 -0.56
N LEU A 113 7.16 -10.87 -0.70
CA LEU A 113 7.57 -9.46 -0.67
C LEU A 113 8.07 -9.04 0.72
N THR A 114 7.48 -9.58 1.78
CA THR A 114 7.83 -9.26 3.18
C THR A 114 8.91 -10.17 3.76
N ALA A 115 9.46 -11.10 2.98
CA ALA A 115 10.53 -11.98 3.42
C ALA A 115 11.71 -11.17 3.99
N GLY A 116 12.13 -11.50 5.21
CA GLY A 116 13.20 -10.81 5.94
C GLY A 116 12.75 -9.57 6.74
N VAL A 117 11.46 -9.22 6.76
CA VAL A 117 10.93 -8.11 7.58
C VAL A 117 10.16 -8.67 8.79
N ALA A 118 10.61 -8.31 9.99
CA ALA A 118 9.92 -8.67 11.24
C ALA A 118 8.56 -7.97 11.32
N ARG A 119 7.56 -8.67 11.88
CA ARG A 119 6.23 -8.11 12.15
C ARG A 119 6.33 -7.15 13.33
N GLY A 120 5.83 -5.93 13.18
CA GLY A 120 5.61 -5.01 14.31
C GLY A 120 4.41 -5.41 15.18
N ASN A 121 4.21 -4.67 16.27
CA ASN A 121 3.13 -4.94 17.23
C ASN A 121 1.91 -4.02 17.04
N GLY A 122 1.97 -3.04 16.13
CA GLY A 122 0.94 -2.01 15.94
C GLY A 122 -0.05 -2.30 14.81
N GLY A 123 0.01 -3.50 14.23
CA GLY A 123 -0.92 -3.88 13.18
C GLY A 123 -2.33 -4.05 13.75
N PRO A 124 -3.37 -3.80 12.94
CA PRO A 124 -4.73 -4.05 13.39
C PRO A 124 -4.87 -5.52 13.80
N ASP A 125 -5.65 -5.80 14.84
CA ASP A 125 -5.93 -7.17 15.26
C ASP A 125 -6.77 -7.87 14.20
N ASP A 126 -6.38 -9.08 13.79
CA ASP A 126 -7.13 -9.89 12.82
C ASP A 126 -8.35 -10.57 13.45
N VAL A 127 -8.79 -10.07 14.61
CA VAL A 127 -10.06 -10.46 15.21
C VAL A 127 -11.12 -10.00 14.23
N GLU A 128 -11.58 -10.92 13.38
CA GLU A 128 -12.87 -10.75 12.72
C GLU A 128 -13.84 -10.39 13.84
N PRO A 129 -14.57 -9.26 13.72
CA PRO A 129 -15.54 -8.89 14.73
C PRO A 129 -16.41 -10.11 14.94
N ALA A 130 -16.45 -10.59 16.19
CA ALA A 130 -17.10 -11.84 16.51
C ALA A 130 -18.48 -11.85 15.83
N PRO A 131 -18.85 -12.91 15.08
CA PRO A 131 -20.05 -12.92 14.28
C PRO A 131 -21.22 -12.49 15.17
N VAL A 132 -21.71 -11.28 14.92
CA VAL A 132 -22.85 -10.74 15.62
C VAL A 132 -24.09 -11.37 15.00
N CYS A 133 -25.06 -11.72 15.84
CA CYS A 133 -26.33 -12.19 15.33
C CYS A 133 -26.96 -11.08 14.47
N PRO A 134 -27.30 -11.34 13.19
CA PRO A 134 -27.92 -10.33 12.32
C PRO A 134 -29.27 -9.85 12.85
N THR A 135 -29.87 -10.57 13.81
CA THR A 135 -31.15 -10.24 14.42
C THR A 135 -31.04 -9.29 15.61
N CYS A 136 -30.00 -9.37 16.43
CA CYS A 136 -29.92 -8.58 17.69
C CYS A 136 -28.61 -7.81 17.89
N GLY A 137 -27.63 -7.93 16.99
CA GLY A 137 -26.36 -7.19 17.03
C GLY A 137 -25.39 -7.61 18.14
N ARG A 138 -25.69 -8.65 18.93
CA ARG A 138 -24.82 -9.17 20.00
C ARG A 138 -23.95 -10.33 19.49
N ALA A 139 -22.76 -10.48 20.06
CA ALA A 139 -21.85 -11.60 19.78
C ALA A 139 -22.27 -12.85 20.57
N HIS A 140 -22.71 -13.92 19.89
CA HIS A 140 -23.11 -15.18 20.52
C HIS A 140 -22.06 -16.28 20.30
N ARG A 141 -21.75 -17.07 21.34
CA ARG A 141 -20.77 -18.17 21.26
C ARG A 141 -21.26 -19.39 20.46
N ARG A 142 -22.57 -19.55 20.24
CA ARG A 142 -23.11 -20.64 19.42
C ARG A 142 -22.93 -20.30 17.95
N ARG A 143 -22.08 -21.07 17.25
CA ARG A 143 -22.08 -21.12 15.79
C ARG A 143 -23.52 -21.40 15.35
N LEU A 144 -24.17 -20.42 14.71
CA LEU A 144 -25.39 -20.67 13.95
C LEU A 144 -25.05 -21.82 13.00
N ARG A 145 -25.74 -22.96 13.14
CA ARG A 145 -25.69 -24.02 12.13
C ARG A 145 -25.99 -23.31 10.80
N ARG A 146 -25.03 -23.33 9.87
CA ARG A 146 -25.31 -23.00 8.47
C ARG A 146 -26.46 -23.94 8.07
N GLN A 147 -27.68 -23.42 8.03
CA GLN A 147 -28.74 -24.14 7.35
C GLN A 147 -28.37 -24.06 5.88
N ASP A 148 -28.16 -25.24 5.34
CA ASP A 148 -27.75 -25.50 3.99
C ASP A 148 -28.74 -24.95 2.98
N GLY A 149 -28.25 -24.83 1.74
CA GLY A 149 -29.07 -24.95 0.56
C GLY A 149 -29.40 -23.61 -0.09
N ARG A 150 -28.76 -23.35 -1.24
CA ARG A 150 -29.39 -23.14 -2.57
C ARG A 150 -30.80 -22.50 -2.69
N GLN A 151 -31.28 -21.74 -1.72
CA GLN A 151 -32.57 -21.07 -1.77
C GLN A 151 -32.35 -19.56 -1.70
N LEU A 152 -32.45 -18.96 -2.87
CA LEU A 152 -33.13 -17.67 -3.01
C LEU A 152 -34.53 -17.88 -2.43
N ASP A 153 -34.83 -17.23 -1.31
CA ASP A 153 -36.05 -16.47 -1.15
C ASP A 153 -36.01 -15.72 0.18
N LEU A 154 -36.24 -14.42 0.08
CA LEU A 154 -36.39 -13.51 1.20
C LEU A 154 -37.58 -13.95 2.07
N ASP A 155 -37.30 -14.45 3.27
CA ASP A 155 -38.12 -14.19 4.47
C ASP A 155 -37.32 -14.58 5.74
N LEU A 156 -36.74 -13.57 6.40
CA LEU A 156 -36.12 -13.69 7.74
C LEU A 156 -37.22 -13.40 8.77
N PRO A 157 -37.58 -14.37 9.65
CA PRO A 157 -37.08 -14.28 11.03
C PRO A 157 -36.95 -15.63 11.76
N GLY A 158 -35.79 -15.88 12.39
CA GLY A 158 -35.57 -16.99 13.34
C GLY A 158 -34.35 -16.72 14.23
N GLY A 159 -34.54 -15.91 15.28
CA GLY A 159 -33.50 -15.18 16.02
C GLY A 159 -33.06 -15.77 17.37
N CYS A 160 -32.02 -15.17 18.00
CA CYS A 160 -31.34 -15.56 19.26
C CYS A 160 -32.22 -15.52 20.54
N GLU A 161 -32.09 -16.42 21.53
CA GLU A 161 -33.05 -16.67 22.68
C GLU A 161 -34.09 -15.58 22.99
N HIS A 162 -35.20 -15.38 22.24
CA HIS A 162 -35.84 -15.90 20.99
C HIS A 162 -35.45 -17.27 20.29
N LEU A 163 -34.22 -17.79 20.34
CA LEU A 163 -33.70 -19.17 20.15
C LEU A 163 -33.46 -19.86 21.53
N SER A 164 -34.49 -20.48 22.12
CA SER A 164 -34.51 -21.15 23.44
C SER A 164 -33.87 -22.57 23.46
N PRO A 165 -33.63 -23.18 24.65
CA PRO A 165 -32.74 -24.34 24.88
C PRO A 165 -33.03 -25.62 24.08
#